data_AF-A0A8J7DF42-F1
#
_entry.id   AF-A0A8J7DF42-F1
#
_cell.length_a   1.000
_cell.length_b   1.000
_cell.length_c   1.000
_cell.angle_alpha   90.00
_cell.angle_beta   90.00
_cell.angle_gamma   90.00
#
_symmetry.space_group_name_H-M   'P 1'
#
loop_
_entity.id
_entity.type
_entity.pdbx_description
1 polymer ?
#
loop_
_entity_poly.entity_id
_entity_poly.type
_entity_poly.pdbx_seq_one_letter_code
_entity_poly.pdbx_strand_id
1 'polypeptide(L)'
;MKNVSFAAKFRLSPVNTRELPETIKASVMTSTPAINIAHVGVHYRTQEALRDVNCIVKPGKVTGIFGPNGAGKSTLMKAMLGLVPVSSGTVLYQGKPLMQQLDRVAYVPQRSQIDWTYPATVWDVVMMGRVKKTGWLRSFSAVSRQVAKNALERVGMIEYCDRPIGQLSGGQQQRVFLA
;
A
#
# COMPACT_ATOMS: atom_id res chain seq x y z
N MET A 1 36.22 -0.53 -3.92
CA MET A 1 36.24 -0.14 -2.49
C MET A 1 35.23 -1.01 -1.74
N LYS A 2 35.75 -1.79 -0.80
CA LYS A 2 35.15 -2.57 0.31
C LYS A 2 33.79 -3.26 0.11
N ASN A 3 33.91 -4.57 -0.11
CA ASN A 3 32.92 -5.62 0.21
C ASN A 3 32.39 -5.49 1.64
N VAL A 4 31.09 -5.72 1.82
CA VAL A 4 30.54 -6.16 3.11
C VAL A 4 29.75 -7.44 2.86
N SER A 5 30.37 -8.55 3.27
CA SER A 5 29.79 -9.87 3.40
C SER A 5 29.07 -9.96 4.75
N PHE A 6 27.86 -10.51 4.77
CA PHE A 6 27.30 -11.14 5.96
C PHE A 6 26.96 -12.58 5.61
N ALA A 7 27.89 -13.48 5.90
CA ALA A 7 27.66 -14.91 5.95
C ALA A 7 27.27 -15.28 7.39
N ALA A 8 25.99 -15.53 7.62
CA ALA A 8 25.56 -16.37 8.73
C ALA A 8 25.18 -17.72 8.13
N LYS A 9 26.10 -18.70 8.19
CA LYS A 9 25.80 -20.10 7.90
C LYS A 9 24.91 -20.65 9.01
N PHE A 10 23.59 -20.57 8.83
CA PHE A 10 22.67 -21.45 9.55
C PHE A 10 22.40 -22.67 8.68
N ARG A 11 22.97 -23.81 9.07
CA ARG A 11 22.57 -25.13 8.55
C ARG A 11 21.26 -25.47 9.27
N LEU A 12 20.12 -25.22 8.62
CA LEU A 12 18.84 -25.72 9.12
C LEU A 12 18.70 -27.17 8.65
N SER A 13 18.73 -28.09 9.61
CA SER A 13 18.20 -29.44 9.43
C SER A 13 16.70 -29.36 9.11
N PRO A 14 16.13 -30.28 8.31
CA PRO A 14 14.71 -30.28 8.04
C PRO A 14 13.92 -30.37 9.35
N VAL A 15 13.15 -29.33 9.68
CA VAL A 15 12.30 -29.29 10.86
C VAL A 15 11.11 -30.23 10.61
N ASN A 16 11.06 -31.31 11.38
CA ASN A 16 9.91 -32.21 11.43
C ASN A 16 8.72 -31.44 12.03
N THR A 17 7.70 -31.16 11.23
CA THR A 17 6.53 -30.35 11.59
C THR A 17 5.64 -30.94 12.69
N ARG A 18 5.99 -32.13 13.22
CA ARG A 18 5.25 -32.83 14.28
C ARG A 18 5.64 -32.43 15.72
N GLU A 19 6.72 -31.68 15.92
CA GLU A 19 7.24 -31.31 17.27
C GLU A 19 7.30 -29.79 17.53
N LEU A 20 6.39 -29.00 16.96
CA LEU A 20 6.27 -27.60 17.36
C LEU A 20 5.34 -27.47 18.58
N PRO A 21 5.78 -26.83 19.69
CA PRO A 21 4.96 -26.61 20.87
C PRO A 21 3.66 -25.87 20.52
N GLU A 22 2.53 -26.28 21.11
CA GLU A 22 1.21 -25.66 20.87
C GLU A 22 1.19 -24.15 21.14
N THR A 23 2.12 -23.67 21.97
CA THR A 23 2.31 -22.25 22.29
C THR A 23 2.63 -21.39 21.04
N ILE A 24 3.28 -21.95 20.02
CA ILE A 24 3.54 -21.25 18.75
C ILE A 24 2.29 -21.23 17.86
N LYS A 25 1.46 -22.28 17.90
CA LYS A 25 0.18 -22.31 17.16
C LYS A 25 -0.81 -21.29 17.72
N ALA A 26 -0.82 -21.05 19.04
CA ALA A 26 -1.72 -20.11 19.70
C ALA A 26 -1.34 -18.62 19.48
N SER A 27 -0.05 -18.30 19.32
CA SER A 27 0.42 -16.94 19.01
C SER A 27 -0.09 -16.43 17.64
N VAL A 28 -0.39 -17.36 16.72
CA VAL A 28 -0.93 -17.07 15.38
C VAL A 28 -2.45 -16.78 15.41
N MET A 29 -3.15 -17.02 16.53
CA MET A 29 -4.62 -16.96 16.61
C MET A 29 -5.22 -15.76 17.35
N THR A 30 -4.44 -14.78 17.80
CA THR A 30 -5.01 -13.51 18.29
C THR A 30 -5.09 -12.48 17.16
N SER A 31 -6.33 -12.19 16.77
CA SER A 31 -6.84 -11.42 15.64
C SER A 31 -6.49 -9.93 15.66
N THR A 32 -5.22 -9.60 15.85
CA THR A 32 -4.75 -8.23 15.75
C THR A 32 -4.70 -7.86 14.25
N PRO A 33 -5.41 -6.82 13.77
CA PRO A 33 -5.45 -6.47 12.35
C PRO A 33 -4.10 -5.95 11.85
N ALA A 34 -3.19 -6.88 11.56
CA ALA A 34 -1.85 -6.59 11.10
C ALA A 34 -1.72 -6.88 9.60
N ILE A 35 -0.81 -6.14 8.96
CA ILE A 35 -0.26 -6.56 7.67
C ILE A 35 0.95 -7.43 7.96
N ASN A 36 0.95 -8.66 7.44
CA ASN A 36 2.05 -9.60 7.58
C ASN A 36 2.70 -9.83 6.21
N ILE A 37 3.99 -9.51 6.12
CA ILE A 37 4.84 -9.69 4.95
C ILE A 37 5.81 -10.81 5.31
N ALA A 38 5.70 -11.95 4.63
CA ALA A 38 6.52 -13.12 4.93
C ALA A 38 7.25 -13.60 3.67
N HIS A 39 8.58 -13.63 3.74
CA HIS A 39 9.50 -14.11 2.70
C HIS A 39 9.30 -13.48 1.32
N VAL A 40 8.91 -12.21 1.27
CA VAL A 40 8.57 -11.53 0.02
C VAL A 40 9.82 -11.28 -0.83
N GLY A 41 9.82 -11.85 -2.02
CA GLY A 41 10.82 -11.63 -3.07
C GLY A 41 10.19 -10.99 -4.31
N VAL A 42 10.94 -10.13 -5.00
CA VAL A 42 10.52 -9.49 -6.25
C VAL A 42 11.70 -9.40 -7.21
N HIS A 43 11.44 -9.78 -8.47
CA HIS A 43 12.40 -9.66 -9.56
C HIS A 43 11.83 -8.82 -10.70
N TYR A 44 12.62 -7.87 -11.20
CA TYR A 44 12.37 -7.23 -12.48
C TYR A 44 13.30 -7.86 -13.52
N ARG A 45 12.74 -8.69 -14.40
CA ARG A 45 13.54 -9.48 -15.35
C ARG A 45 14.61 -10.29 -14.59
N THR A 46 15.88 -9.99 -14.80
CA THR A 46 17.03 -10.64 -14.14
C THR A 46 17.50 -9.93 -12.87
N GLN A 47 16.94 -8.76 -12.54
CA GLN A 47 17.36 -7.98 -11.38
C GLN A 47 16.46 -8.28 -10.18
N GLU A 48 17.05 -8.79 -9.11
CA GLU A 48 16.38 -8.94 -7.82
C GLU A 48 16.23 -7.57 -7.14
N ALA A 49 14.98 -7.16 -6.94
CA ALA A 49 14.64 -5.88 -6.31
C ALA A 49 14.29 -6.01 -4.84
N LEU A 50 13.79 -7.17 -4.41
CA LEU A 50 13.54 -7.54 -3.01
C LEU A 50 13.95 -8.99 -2.80
N ARG A 51 14.66 -9.25 -1.70
CA ARG A 51 15.07 -10.59 -1.26
C ARG A 51 14.55 -10.83 0.15
N ASP A 52 13.74 -11.88 0.32
CA ASP A 52 13.31 -12.42 1.62
C ASP A 52 12.86 -11.36 2.64
N VAL A 53 11.96 -10.47 2.22
CA VAL A 53 11.48 -9.39 3.08
C VAL A 53 10.45 -9.93 4.06
N ASN A 54 10.68 -9.66 5.35
CA ASN A 54 9.82 -10.07 6.45
C ASN A 54 9.46 -8.86 7.33
N CYS A 55 8.17 -8.61 7.57
CA CYS A 55 7.70 -7.47 8.36
C CYS A 55 6.26 -7.67 8.85
N ILE A 56 5.98 -7.18 10.06
CA ILE A 56 4.63 -7.10 10.62
C ILE A 56 4.29 -5.65 10.93
N VAL A 57 3.30 -5.10 10.23
CA VAL A 57 2.73 -3.78 10.50
C VAL A 57 1.56 -3.94 11.45
N LYS A 58 1.69 -3.40 12.67
CA LYS A 58 0.66 -3.48 13.71
C LYS A 58 -0.48 -2.48 13.43
N PRO A 59 -1.73 -2.82 13.79
CA PRO A 59 -2.86 -1.90 13.64
C PRO A 59 -2.73 -0.66 14.51
N GLY A 60 -3.35 0.43 14.06
CA GLY A 60 -3.40 1.70 14.80
C GLY A 60 -2.03 2.35 14.97
N LYS A 61 -1.02 1.92 14.20
CA LYS A 61 0.32 2.48 14.22
C LYS A 61 0.64 3.11 12.87
N VAL A 62 1.36 4.23 12.92
CA VAL A 62 2.05 4.78 11.76
C VAL A 62 3.39 4.07 11.68
N THR A 63 3.63 3.36 10.58
CA THR A 63 4.89 2.63 10.34
C THR A 63 5.64 3.27 9.18
N GLY A 64 6.87 3.70 9.44
CA GLY A 64 7.76 4.26 8.43
C GLY A 64 8.69 3.19 7.85
N ILE A 65 8.94 3.25 6.54
CA ILE A 65 9.93 2.43 5.84
C ILE A 65 11.04 3.35 5.35
N PHE A 66 12.27 3.10 5.79
CA PHE A 66 13.44 3.93 5.50
C PHE A 66 14.51 3.14 4.74
N GLY A 67 15.35 3.85 4.00
CA GLY A 67 16.44 3.27 3.23
C GLY A 67 16.82 4.16 2.04
N PRO A 68 18.00 3.97 1.44
CA PRO A 68 18.47 4.78 0.32
C PRO A 68 17.58 4.65 -0.91
N ASN A 69 17.76 5.56 -1.88
CA ASN A 69 17.13 5.41 -3.19
C ASN A 69 17.58 4.09 -3.83
N GLY A 70 16.64 3.35 -4.42
CA GLY A 70 16.90 2.02 -4.96
C GLY A 70 16.79 0.87 -3.96
N ALA A 71 16.62 1.12 -2.66
CA ALA A 71 16.49 0.06 -1.63
C ALA A 71 15.19 -0.78 -1.71
N GLY A 72 14.39 -0.65 -2.76
CA GLY A 72 13.18 -1.45 -2.95
C GLY A 72 11.92 -0.97 -2.21
N LYS A 73 11.93 0.17 -1.49
CA LYS A 73 10.75 0.68 -0.75
C LYS A 73 9.48 0.78 -1.61
N SER A 74 9.59 1.45 -2.76
CA SER A 74 8.48 1.57 -3.70
C SER A 74 8.11 0.23 -4.33
N THR A 75 9.10 -0.66 -4.53
CA THR A 75 8.86 -2.02 -5.00
C THR A 75 8.04 -2.82 -3.98
N LEU A 76 8.35 -2.71 -2.68
CA LEU A 76 7.62 -3.39 -1.62
C LEU A 76 6.16 -2.91 -1.57
N MET A 77 5.94 -1.60 -1.58
CA MET A 77 4.58 -1.03 -1.63
C MET A 77 3.80 -1.53 -2.85
N LYS A 78 4.43 -1.49 -4.04
CA LYS A 78 3.79 -1.98 -5.28
C LYS A 78 3.51 -3.48 -5.24
N ALA A 79 4.41 -4.28 -4.69
CA ALA A 79 4.27 -5.73 -4.56
C ALA A 79 3.13 -6.10 -3.59
N MET A 80 3.04 -5.41 -2.44
CA MET A 80 1.92 -5.57 -1.51
C MET A 80 0.57 -5.33 -2.19
N LEU A 81 0.49 -4.28 -3.01
CA LEU A 81 -0.72 -3.90 -3.76
C LEU A 81 -0.98 -4.74 -5.01
N GLY A 82 -0.12 -5.71 -5.33
CA GLY A 82 -0.23 -6.53 -6.55
C GLY A 82 0.08 -5.77 -7.85
N LEU A 83 0.67 -4.58 -7.78
CA LEU A 83 1.07 -3.78 -8.94
C LEU A 83 2.37 -4.30 -9.59
N VAL A 84 3.11 -5.14 -8.86
CA VAL A 84 4.31 -5.84 -9.32
C VAL A 84 4.20 -7.28 -8.82
N PRO A 85 4.46 -8.30 -9.66
CA PRO A 85 4.35 -9.69 -9.24
C PRO A 85 5.37 -10.02 -8.16
N VAL A 86 4.91 -10.72 -7.13
CA VAL A 86 5.74 -11.30 -6.09
C VAL A 86 6.31 -12.62 -6.62
N SER A 87 7.63 -12.81 -6.57
CA SER A 87 8.29 -14.05 -7.01
C SER A 87 8.31 -15.13 -5.93
N SER A 88 8.19 -14.75 -4.66
CA SER A 88 8.16 -15.67 -3.51
C SER A 88 7.51 -15.00 -2.31
N GLY A 89 6.97 -15.81 -1.38
CA GLY A 89 6.40 -15.31 -0.13
C GLY A 89 4.96 -14.85 -0.25
N THR A 90 4.46 -14.21 0.81
CA THR A 90 3.05 -13.81 0.92
C THR A 90 2.89 -12.47 1.63
N VAL A 91 1.82 -11.75 1.28
CA VAL A 91 1.37 -10.54 1.96
C VAL A 91 -0.07 -10.75 2.41
N LEU A 92 -0.27 -10.74 3.73
CA LEU A 92 -1.57 -10.97 4.36
C LEU A 92 -2.05 -9.71 5.09
N TYR A 93 -3.35 -9.47 5.08
CA TYR A 93 -4.03 -8.50 5.94
C TYR A 93 -5.17 -9.19 6.67
N GLN A 94 -5.15 -9.16 8.02
CA GLN A 94 -6.14 -9.88 8.83
C GLN A 94 -6.24 -11.39 8.48
N GLY A 95 -5.09 -12.02 8.23
CA GLY A 95 -4.98 -13.46 7.96
C GLY A 95 -5.41 -13.90 6.56
N LYS A 96 -5.82 -12.98 5.68
CA LYS A 96 -6.17 -13.27 4.28
C LYS A 96 -5.22 -12.55 3.32
N PRO A 97 -5.07 -12.99 2.07
CA PRO A 97 -4.21 -12.31 1.10
C PRO A 97 -4.63 -10.85 0.89
N LEU A 98 -3.68 -9.91 1.04
CA LEU A 98 -3.98 -8.47 0.94
C LEU A 98 -4.60 -8.10 -0.42
N MET A 99 -4.19 -8.78 -1.49
CA MET A 99 -4.74 -8.60 -2.84
C MET A 99 -6.24 -8.89 -2.94
N GLN A 100 -6.81 -9.68 -2.04
CA GLN A 100 -8.25 -9.97 -1.99
C GLN A 100 -9.03 -8.93 -1.16
N GLN A 101 -8.33 -7.94 -0.59
CA GLN A 101 -8.88 -6.94 0.33
C GLN A 101 -8.46 -5.52 -0.04
N LEU A 102 -8.18 -5.28 -1.33
CA LEU A 102 -7.73 -3.97 -1.83
C LEU A 102 -8.79 -2.86 -1.67
N ASP A 103 -10.05 -3.22 -1.40
CA ASP A 103 -11.12 -2.27 -1.05
C ASP A 103 -10.91 -1.60 0.32
N ARG A 104 -10.04 -2.17 1.16
CA ARG A 104 -9.67 -1.66 2.49
C ARG A 104 -8.34 -0.91 2.49
N VAL A 105 -7.71 -0.75 1.34
CA VAL A 105 -6.37 -0.15 1.22
C VAL A 105 -6.44 1.08 0.34
N ALA A 106 -5.92 2.20 0.84
CA ALA A 106 -5.69 3.41 0.05
C ALA A 106 -4.20 3.52 -0.27
N TYR A 107 -3.87 3.86 -1.51
CA TYR A 107 -2.50 4.10 -1.97
C TYR A 107 -2.40 5.47 -2.60
N VAL A 108 -1.57 6.32 -2.02
CA VAL A 108 -1.24 7.64 -2.59
C VAL A 108 0.10 7.50 -3.31
N PRO A 109 0.14 7.60 -4.65
CA PRO A 109 1.37 7.46 -5.41
C PRO A 109 2.31 8.65 -5.17
N GLN A 110 3.57 8.47 -5.58
CA GLN A 110 4.52 9.56 -5.54
C GLN A 110 4.14 10.66 -6.54
N ARG A 111 4.31 11.93 -6.16
CA ARG A 111 3.94 13.12 -6.96
C ARG A 111 4.41 13.09 -8.42
N SER A 112 5.61 12.57 -8.68
CA SER A 112 6.20 12.50 -10.02
C SER A 112 5.51 11.48 -10.95
N GLN A 113 4.60 10.66 -10.43
CA GLN A 113 3.84 9.66 -11.20
C GLN A 113 2.44 10.17 -11.59
N ILE A 114 2.09 11.40 -11.19
CA ILE A 114 0.78 12.00 -11.46
C ILE A 114 0.94 12.98 -12.62
N ASP A 115 0.05 12.87 -13.61
CA ASP A 115 -0.10 13.88 -14.66
C ASP A 115 -0.93 15.05 -14.14
N TRP A 116 -0.26 16.15 -13.81
CA TRP A 116 -0.88 17.38 -13.33
C TRP A 116 -1.50 18.23 -14.44
N THR A 117 -1.24 17.89 -15.70
CA THR A 117 -1.79 18.62 -16.87
C THR A 117 -3.15 18.08 -17.30
N TYR A 118 -3.56 16.93 -16.76
CA TYR A 118 -4.85 16.34 -17.02
C TYR A 118 -5.98 17.32 -16.65
N PRO A 119 -6.97 17.56 -17.53
CA PRO A 119 -8.00 18.60 -17.35
C PRO A 119 -9.10 18.19 -16.36
N ALA A 120 -8.74 17.49 -15.27
CA ALA A 120 -9.66 17.18 -14.18
C ALA A 120 -9.73 18.31 -13.16
N THR A 121 -10.93 18.52 -12.63
CA THR A 121 -11.13 19.34 -11.44
C THR A 121 -10.75 18.60 -10.16
N VAL A 122 -10.60 19.34 -9.06
CA VAL A 122 -10.45 18.74 -7.71
C VAL A 122 -11.61 17.80 -7.39
N TRP A 123 -12.83 18.18 -7.75
CA TRP A 123 -14.02 17.36 -7.55
C TRP A 123 -13.92 16.04 -8.31
N ASP A 124 -13.51 16.07 -9.58
CA ASP A 124 -13.35 14.86 -10.40
C ASP A 124 -12.37 13.88 -9.74
N VAL A 125 -11.21 14.37 -9.28
CA VAL A 125 -10.18 13.55 -8.64
C VAL A 125 -10.68 12.91 -7.34
N VAL A 126 -11.35 13.65 -6.46
CA VAL A 126 -11.87 13.07 -5.20
C VAL A 126 -13.02 12.11 -5.47
N MET A 127 -13.88 12.42 -6.45
CA MET A 127 -14.94 11.51 -6.89
C MET A 127 -14.41 10.21 -7.50
N MET A 128 -13.22 10.21 -8.12
CA MET A 128 -12.58 8.98 -8.60
C MET A 128 -12.33 7.97 -7.47
N GLY A 129 -12.07 8.44 -6.24
CA GLY A 129 -11.98 7.59 -5.04
C GLY A 129 -13.27 6.83 -4.70
N ARG A 130 -14.40 7.21 -5.32
CA ARG A 130 -15.72 6.59 -5.13
C ARG A 130 -16.10 5.59 -6.21
N VAL A 131 -15.41 5.56 -7.36
CA VAL A 131 -15.79 4.77 -8.55
C VAL A 131 -16.03 3.29 -8.22
N LYS A 132 -15.14 2.65 -7.46
CA LYS A 132 -15.30 1.24 -7.05
C LYS A 132 -16.58 0.97 -6.25
N LYS A 133 -17.11 1.96 -5.52
CA LYS A 133 -18.34 1.83 -4.71
C LYS A 133 -19.61 2.22 -5.47
N THR A 134 -19.49 2.79 -6.66
CA THR A 134 -20.63 3.28 -7.46
C THR A 134 -21.15 2.21 -8.42
N GLY A 135 -20.28 1.31 -8.92
CA GLY A 135 -20.66 0.27 -9.89
C GLY A 135 -20.63 0.77 -11.33
N TRP A 136 -20.41 -0.14 -12.30
CA TRP A 136 -19.97 0.15 -13.67
C TRP A 136 -20.94 0.99 -14.55
N LEU A 137 -22.19 1.19 -14.14
CA LEU A 137 -23.22 1.86 -14.95
C LEU A 137 -24.10 2.82 -14.12
N ARG A 138 -23.65 3.25 -12.94
CA ARG A 138 -24.47 4.10 -12.06
C ARG A 138 -23.85 5.49 -11.92
N SER A 139 -24.71 6.51 -11.97
CA SER A 139 -24.33 7.84 -11.53
C SER A 139 -23.90 7.82 -10.06
N PHE A 140 -22.96 8.68 -9.68
CA PHE A 140 -22.55 8.80 -8.29
C PHE A 140 -23.75 9.14 -7.40
N SER A 141 -24.05 8.24 -6.46
CA SER A 141 -25.12 8.43 -5.49
C SER A 141 -24.94 9.70 -4.67
N ALA A 142 -26.04 10.26 -4.14
CA ALA A 142 -25.98 11.39 -3.21
C ALA A 142 -25.03 11.11 -2.03
N VAL A 143 -25.03 9.87 -1.54
CA VAL A 143 -24.08 9.41 -0.50
C VAL A 143 -22.62 9.53 -0.95
N SER A 144 -22.29 9.16 -2.20
CA SER A 144 -20.92 9.26 -2.70
C SER A 144 -20.46 10.72 -2.82
N ARG A 145 -21.35 11.60 -3.28
CA ARG A 145 -21.09 13.05 -3.36
C ARG A 145 -20.88 13.64 -1.96
N GLN A 146 -21.69 13.25 -0.98
CA GLN A 146 -21.55 13.71 0.39
C GLN A 146 -20.22 13.25 1.01
N VAL A 147 -19.81 12.00 0.77
CA VAL A 147 -18.52 11.49 1.26
C VAL A 147 -17.36 12.27 0.66
N ALA A 148 -17.38 12.55 -0.65
CA ALA A 148 -16.35 13.34 -1.32
C ALA A 148 -16.30 14.80 -0.80
N LYS A 149 -17.47 15.42 -0.64
CA LYS A 149 -17.58 16.75 -0.04
C LYS A 149 -16.97 16.80 1.36
N ASN A 150 -17.34 15.86 2.24
CA ASN A 150 -16.79 15.79 3.59
C ASN A 150 -15.26 15.57 3.58
N ALA A 151 -14.73 14.79 2.63
CA ALA A 151 -13.30 14.60 2.50
C ALA A 151 -12.59 15.90 2.12
N LEU A 152 -13.12 16.64 1.14
CA LEU A 152 -12.61 17.96 0.74
C LEU A 152 -12.66 18.98 1.88
N GLU A 153 -13.73 19.02 2.66
CA GLU A 153 -13.85 19.88 3.83
C GLU A 153 -12.76 19.55 4.87
N ARG A 154 -12.53 18.26 5.15
CA ARG A 154 -11.51 17.81 6.12
C ARG A 154 -10.09 18.22 5.75
N VAL A 155 -9.79 18.32 4.45
CA VAL A 155 -8.47 18.77 3.97
C VAL A 155 -8.46 20.26 3.59
N GLY A 156 -9.54 21.00 3.84
CA GLY A 156 -9.64 22.43 3.55
C GLY A 156 -9.56 22.78 2.06
N MET A 157 -10.11 21.94 1.19
CA MET A 157 -10.05 22.09 -0.28
C MET A 157 -11.43 22.24 -0.95
N ILE A 158 -12.51 22.36 -0.18
CA ILE A 158 -13.88 22.44 -0.73
C ILE A 158 -14.09 23.64 -1.66
N GLU A 159 -13.53 24.80 -1.33
CA GLU A 159 -13.63 26.02 -2.15
C GLU A 159 -12.90 25.91 -3.50
N TYR A 160 -12.07 24.89 -3.68
CA TYR A 160 -11.31 24.62 -4.89
C TYR A 160 -11.93 23.50 -5.73
N CYS A 161 -13.13 23.00 -5.38
CA CYS A 161 -13.71 21.80 -5.99
C CYS A 161 -13.77 21.87 -7.53
N ASP A 162 -14.08 23.04 -8.09
CA ASP A 162 -14.21 23.24 -9.54
C ASP A 162 -12.91 23.65 -10.21
N ARG A 163 -11.82 23.83 -9.44
CA ARG A 163 -10.53 24.25 -9.98
C ARG A 163 -9.80 23.06 -10.62
N PRO A 164 -9.19 23.24 -11.80
CA PRO A 164 -8.30 22.24 -12.37
C PRO A 164 -7.13 21.91 -11.46
N ILE A 165 -6.78 20.62 -11.31
CA ILE A 165 -5.73 20.17 -10.39
C ILE A 165 -4.33 20.72 -10.72
N GLY A 166 -4.08 21.06 -11.99
CA GLY A 166 -2.83 21.67 -12.44
C GLY A 166 -2.63 23.11 -11.95
N GLN A 167 -3.70 23.81 -11.55
CA GLN A 167 -3.65 25.20 -11.07
C GLN A 167 -3.46 25.32 -9.56
N LEU A 168 -3.30 24.19 -8.87
CA LEU A 168 -3.10 24.15 -7.43
C LEU A 168 -1.61 24.26 -7.06
N SER A 169 -1.34 24.85 -5.89
CA SER A 169 -0.01 24.80 -5.30
C SER A 169 0.37 23.36 -4.93
N GLY A 170 1.67 23.09 -4.75
CA GLY A 170 2.13 21.74 -4.45
C GLY A 170 1.53 21.16 -3.15
N GLY A 171 1.34 21.99 -2.13
CA GLY A 171 0.69 21.60 -0.88
C GLY A 171 -0.82 21.37 -1.03
N GLN A 172 -1.50 22.18 -1.85
CA GLN A 172 -2.92 21.96 -2.18
C GLN A 172 -3.12 20.64 -2.93
N GLN A 173 -2.25 20.35 -3.90
CA GLN A 173 -2.26 19.08 -4.63
C GLN A 173 -2.09 17.87 -3.70
N GLN A 174 -1.16 17.94 -2.73
CA GLN A 174 -0.98 16.87 -1.75
C GLN A 174 -2.23 16.64 -0.90
N ARG A 175 -2.93 17.72 -0.50
CA ARG A 175 -4.18 17.63 0.27
C ARG A 175 -5.32 17.04 -0.54
N VAL A 176 -5.45 17.39 -1.82
CA VAL A 176 -6.48 16.82 -2.70
C VAL A 176 -6.28 15.32 -2.90
N PHE A 177 -5.05 14.85 -3.06
CA PHE A 177 -4.76 13.41 -3.18
C PHE A 177 -4.94 12.61 -1.88
N LEU A 178 -5.06 13.30 -0.74
CA LEU A 178 -5.36 12.69 0.54
C LEU A 178 -6.88 12.61 0.82
N ALA A 179 -7.68 13.43 0.15
CA ALA A 179 -9.15 13.46 0.26
C ALA A 179 -9.79 12.28 -0.47
#